data_AF-A0A0D0G2G8-F1
#
_entry.id   AF-A0A0D0G2G8-F1
#
_cell.length_a   1.000
_cell.length_b   1.000
_cell.length_c   1.000
_cell.angle_alpha   90.00
_cell.angle_beta   90.00
_cell.angle_gamma   90.00
#
_symmetry.space_group_name_H-M   'P 1'
#
loop_
_entity.id
_entity.type
_entity.pdbx_description
1 polymer ?
#
loop_
_entity_poly.entity_id
_entity_poly.type
_entity_poly.pdbx_seq_one_letter_code
_entity_poly.pdbx_strand_id
1 'polypeptide(L)'
;MNTYRFHFNDGNKTTTILFWFFTTLLTVALTAIVLVIHPDPLFPAWLLLISVPLMLTAIYRLFKVASERQLTEIVSLSEKGFTSICFGSVLFSEIRSIQFPAREIALLGGRQYDDYKQTDVDLPTLVFSITIANGKTLNWVLNEWGGFYNSEEEFSIFFNFLTALTDQLYQLYHANEPYNSYLKILDEKGSWEKRDLIMSLYDLTYPEIIDALRKIDPVHEIIIENEAFIPEADLILCRFKGERFNLKYDLNYGPDLDAVGNINKSDLETIEQLIIEQHRASNKDKIK
;
A
#
# COMPACT_ATOMS: atom_id res chain seq x y z
N MET A 1 8.09 -0.47 -21.75
CA MET A 1 8.66 -0.51 -20.38
C MET A 1 8.79 0.93 -19.94
N ASN A 2 7.95 1.38 -19.02
CA ASN A 2 7.94 2.77 -18.55
C ASN A 2 8.86 2.87 -17.33
N THR A 3 9.67 3.92 -17.27
CA THR A 3 10.60 4.13 -16.15
C THR A 3 10.28 5.45 -15.47
N TYR A 4 10.12 5.38 -14.15
CA TYR A 4 9.76 6.51 -13.30
C TYR A 4 10.92 6.77 -12.35
N ARG A 5 11.33 8.03 -12.25
CA ARG A 5 12.42 8.47 -11.39
C ARG A 5 11.85 9.32 -10.26
N PHE A 6 12.25 8.98 -9.06
CA PHE A 6 11.74 9.52 -7.82
C PHE A 6 12.89 10.05 -6.97
N HIS A 7 12.75 11.25 -6.41
CA HIS A 7 13.72 11.79 -5.46
C HIS A 7 13.12 11.82 -4.06
N PHE A 8 13.92 11.44 -3.07
CA PHE A 8 13.52 11.40 -1.66
C PHE A 8 14.53 12.13 -0.84
N ASN A 9 14.07 12.82 0.20
CA ASN A 9 14.97 13.37 1.20
C ASN A 9 15.28 12.29 2.24
N ASP A 10 16.56 11.91 2.34
CA ASP A 10 17.02 11.02 3.41
C ASP A 10 16.94 11.75 4.76
N GLY A 11 15.91 11.42 5.55
CA GLY A 11 15.70 11.97 6.88
C GLY A 11 16.89 11.76 7.82
N ASN A 12 17.65 10.67 7.66
CA ASN A 12 18.83 10.37 8.47
C ASN A 12 19.97 11.39 8.25
N LYS A 13 19.99 12.04 7.08
CA LYS A 13 20.98 13.07 6.77
C LYS A 13 20.62 14.43 7.35
N THR A 14 19.37 14.65 7.80
CA THR A 14 18.91 15.93 8.35
C THR A 14 19.75 16.40 9.54
N THR A 15 20.06 15.50 10.48
CA THR A 15 20.92 15.82 11.65
C THR A 15 22.35 16.15 11.23
N THR A 16 22.87 15.45 10.23
CA THR A 16 24.21 15.69 9.67
C THR A 16 24.28 17.04 8.95
N ILE A 17 23.23 17.41 8.20
CA ILE A 17 23.10 18.73 7.55
C ILE A 17 23.04 19.82 8.61
N LEU A 18 22.23 19.64 9.65
CA LEU A 18 22.10 20.60 10.75
C LEU A 18 23.44 20.83 11.47
N PHE A 19 24.18 19.74 11.73
CA PHE A 19 25.52 19.80 12.32
C PHE A 19 26.47 20.63 11.45
N TRP A 20 26.54 20.37 10.15
CA TRP A 20 27.41 21.12 9.24
C TRP A 20 26.93 22.56 9.01
N PHE A 21 25.62 22.83 9.11
CA PHE A 21 25.06 24.17 9.03
C PHE A 21 25.55 25.01 10.22
N PHE A 22 25.39 24.52 11.45
CA PHE A 22 25.89 25.23 12.64
C PHE A 22 27.41 25.32 12.67
N THR A 23 28.13 24.29 12.21
CA THR A 23 29.60 24.34 12.08
C THR A 23 30.04 25.40 11.06
N THR A 24 29.32 25.53 9.95
CA THR A 24 29.58 26.57 8.94
C THR A 24 29.29 27.95 9.51
N LEU A 25 28.15 28.13 10.19
CA LEU A 25 27.78 29.39 10.82
C LEU A 25 28.86 29.85 11.84
N LEU A 26 29.34 28.92 12.67
CA LEU A 26 30.38 29.18 13.65
C LEU A 26 31.72 29.56 12.99
N THR A 27 32.15 28.79 11.99
CA THR A 27 33.45 29.03 11.32
C THR A 27 33.46 30.31 10.50
N VAL A 28 32.35 30.65 9.85
CA VAL A 28 32.17 31.95 9.17
C VAL A 28 32.21 33.09 10.18
N ALA A 29 31.49 32.99 11.29
CA ALA A 29 31.48 34.01 12.33
C ALA A 29 32.87 34.23 12.94
N LEU A 30 33.59 33.15 13.30
CA LEU A 30 34.95 33.23 13.84
C LEU A 30 35.93 33.85 12.83
N THR A 31 35.84 33.46 11.56
CA THR A 31 36.71 34.03 10.51
C THR A 31 36.39 35.51 10.29
N ALA A 32 35.12 35.90 10.29
CA ALA A 32 34.70 37.29 10.14
C ALA A 32 35.15 38.16 11.34
N ILE A 33 35.07 37.63 12.57
CA ILE A 33 35.55 38.32 13.77
C ILE A 33 37.06 38.63 13.67
N VAL A 34 37.88 37.64 13.27
CA VAL A 34 39.33 37.83 13.10
C VAL A 34 39.65 38.80 11.93
N LEU A 35 38.77 38.90 10.93
CA LEU A 35 38.94 39.81 9.79
C LEU A 35 38.54 41.27 10.11
N VAL A 36 37.50 41.46 10.92
CA VAL A 36 36.89 42.78 11.19
C VAL A 36 37.51 43.46 12.42
N ILE A 37 37.83 42.69 13.46
CA ILE A 37 38.51 43.24 14.64
C ILE A 37 39.98 43.45 14.26
N HIS A 38 40.44 44.71 14.33
CA HIS A 38 41.85 45.06 14.13
C HIS A 38 42.76 44.16 14.97
N PRO A 39 43.99 43.84 14.51
CA PRO A 39 44.86 42.85 15.15
C PRO A 39 45.12 43.21 16.62
N ASP A 40 44.34 42.57 17.49
CA ASP A 40 44.44 42.58 18.94
C ASP A 40 45.30 41.35 19.35
N PRO A 41 46.13 41.40 20.40
CA PRO A 41 46.82 40.22 20.92
C PRO A 41 45.93 38.99 21.12
N LEU A 42 44.62 39.17 21.32
CA LEU A 42 43.65 38.08 21.46
C LEU A 42 43.21 37.45 20.12
N PHE A 43 43.30 38.17 18.99
CA PHE A 43 42.90 37.69 17.66
C PHE A 43 43.99 37.98 16.61
N PRO A 44 45.14 37.31 16.71
CA PRO A 44 46.25 37.54 15.80
C PRO A 44 45.95 37.05 14.38
N ALA A 45 46.45 37.79 13.38
CA ALA A 45 46.18 37.53 11.96
C ALA A 45 46.59 36.12 11.48
N TRP A 46 47.56 35.46 12.13
CA TRP A 46 47.93 34.09 11.79
C TRP A 46 46.81 33.08 12.04
N LEU A 47 45.82 33.39 12.90
CA LEU A 47 44.63 32.56 13.08
C LEU A 47 43.83 32.39 11.78
N LEU A 48 43.91 33.34 10.84
CA LEU A 48 43.27 33.23 9.53
C LEU A 48 43.83 32.05 8.71
N LEU A 49 45.10 31.69 8.91
CA LEU A 49 45.71 30.52 8.25
C LEU A 49 45.04 29.21 8.69
N ILE A 50 44.36 29.20 9.84
CA ILE A 50 43.63 28.05 10.37
C ILE A 50 42.13 28.19 10.13
N SER A 51 41.56 29.37 10.39
CA SER A 51 40.11 29.58 10.32
C SER A 51 39.57 29.55 8.89
N VAL A 52 40.31 30.08 7.91
CA VAL A 52 39.88 30.10 6.49
C VAL A 52 39.78 28.68 5.91
N PRO A 53 40.79 27.79 6.04
CA PRO A 53 40.65 26.41 5.58
C PRO A 53 39.53 25.63 6.29
N LEU A 54 39.32 25.87 7.59
CA LEU A 54 38.23 25.24 8.34
C LEU A 54 36.86 25.70 7.85
N MET A 55 36.70 27.01 7.60
CA MET A 55 35.49 27.59 7.03
C MET A 55 35.20 26.99 5.64
N LEU A 56 36.19 26.96 4.75
CA LEU A 56 36.03 26.37 3.41
C LEU A 56 35.66 24.87 3.48
N THR A 57 36.27 24.13 4.41
CA THR A 57 35.96 22.71 4.62
C THR A 57 34.54 22.51 5.15
N ALA A 58 34.10 23.34 6.10
CA ALA A 58 32.75 23.28 6.65
C ALA A 58 31.70 23.60 5.57
N ILE A 59 31.92 24.66 4.78
CA ILE A 59 31.07 25.03 3.64
C ILE A 59 31.00 23.88 2.63
N TYR A 60 32.15 23.33 2.22
CA TYR A 60 32.19 22.22 1.28
C TYR A 60 31.44 21.00 1.81
N ARG A 61 31.64 20.64 3.08
CA ARG A 61 30.94 19.51 3.72
C ARG A 61 29.44 19.75 3.81
N LEU A 62 29.01 20.96 4.15
CA LEU A 62 27.60 21.34 4.16
C LEU A 62 26.96 21.14 2.78
N PHE A 63 27.57 21.69 1.72
CA PHE A 63 27.07 21.52 0.35
C PHE A 63 27.06 20.07 -0.08
N LYS A 64 28.13 19.32 0.22
CA LYS A 64 28.23 17.91 -0.11
C LYS A 64 27.11 17.10 0.55
N VAL A 65 26.95 17.21 1.88
CA VAL A 65 25.91 16.46 2.60
C VAL A 65 24.51 16.90 2.19
N ALA A 66 24.30 18.19 1.91
CA ALA A 66 23.03 18.70 1.39
C ALA A 66 22.71 18.14 -0.01
N SER A 67 23.70 18.04 -0.90
CA SER A 67 23.51 17.43 -2.23
C SER A 67 23.24 15.93 -2.16
N GLU A 68 23.88 15.24 -1.21
CA GLU A 68 23.67 13.81 -0.97
C GLU A 68 22.38 13.51 -0.17
N ARG A 69 21.63 14.54 0.25
CA ARG A 69 20.33 14.38 0.92
C ARG A 69 19.29 13.73 0.01
N GLN A 70 19.37 14.03 -1.29
CA GLN A 70 18.44 13.49 -2.27
C GLN A 70 18.88 12.09 -2.68
N LEU A 71 18.10 11.09 -2.25
CA LEU A 71 18.19 9.73 -2.79
C LEU A 71 17.33 9.64 -4.04
N THR A 72 17.78 8.86 -5.02
CA THR A 72 17.00 8.61 -6.24
C THR A 72 16.55 7.16 -6.26
N GLU A 73 15.25 6.93 -6.34
CA GLU A 73 14.70 5.61 -6.69
C GLU A 73 14.28 5.62 -8.16
N ILE A 74 14.57 4.52 -8.83
CA ILE A 74 14.12 4.30 -10.20
C ILE A 74 13.21 3.08 -10.15
N VAL A 75 11.98 3.26 -10.61
CA VAL A 75 11.00 2.19 -10.74
C VAL A 75 10.71 1.96 -12.20
N SER A 76 11.01 0.76 -12.69
CA SER A 76 10.73 0.37 -14.08
C SER A 76 9.57 -0.62 -14.11
N LEU A 77 8.48 -0.23 -14.79
CA LEU A 77 7.29 -1.04 -15.02
C LEU A 77 7.42 -1.87 -16.30
N SER A 78 7.13 -3.16 -16.17
CA SER A 78 6.97 -4.14 -17.23
C SER A 78 5.55 -4.72 -17.22
N GLU A 79 5.18 -5.50 -18.23
CA GLU A 79 3.86 -6.16 -18.30
C GLU A 79 3.61 -7.16 -17.17
N LYS A 80 4.68 -7.69 -16.56
CA LYS A 80 4.58 -8.74 -15.53
C LYS A 80 4.67 -8.19 -14.10
N GLY A 81 5.11 -6.94 -13.94
CA GLY A 81 5.47 -6.39 -12.64
C GLY A 81 6.38 -5.18 -12.73
N PHE A 82 6.98 -4.78 -11.61
CA PHE A 82 7.92 -3.67 -11.55
C PHE A 82 9.26 -4.08 -10.92
N THR A 83 10.28 -3.28 -11.18
CA THR A 83 11.60 -3.39 -10.54
C THR A 83 11.95 -2.08 -9.87
N SER A 84 12.42 -2.16 -8.63
CA SER A 84 12.92 -1.03 -7.84
C SER A 84 14.32 -1.35 -7.32
N ILE A 85 15.16 -0.33 -7.19
CA ILE A 85 16.48 -0.45 -6.55
C ILE A 85 16.33 -0.81 -5.07
N CYS A 86 15.30 -0.27 -4.40
CA CYS A 86 15.04 -0.48 -2.98
C CYS A 86 14.31 -1.80 -2.71
N PHE A 87 13.40 -2.20 -3.60
CA PHE A 87 12.48 -3.31 -3.36
C PHE A 87 12.77 -4.57 -4.19
N GLY A 88 13.68 -4.49 -5.17
CA GLY A 88 13.97 -5.57 -6.10
C GLY A 88 12.88 -5.72 -7.16
N SER A 89 12.77 -6.94 -7.72
CA SER A 89 11.73 -7.26 -8.70
C SER A 89 10.47 -7.77 -8.00
N VAL A 90 9.32 -7.22 -8.36
CA VAL A 90 8.01 -7.59 -7.84
C VAL A 90 7.08 -7.91 -9.01
N LEU A 91 6.43 -9.07 -8.96
CA LEU A 91 5.41 -9.43 -9.96
C LEU A 91 4.04 -8.86 -9.57
N PHE A 92 3.22 -8.47 -10.54
CA PHE A 92 1.85 -7.99 -10.25
C PHE A 92 0.98 -9.07 -9.59
N SER A 93 1.22 -10.34 -9.93
CA SER A 93 0.56 -11.48 -9.29
C SER A 93 0.91 -11.62 -7.80
N GLU A 94 1.99 -11.01 -7.33
CA GLU A 94 2.42 -11.09 -5.93
C GLU A 94 1.87 -9.94 -5.08
N ILE A 95 1.35 -8.87 -5.69
CA ILE A 95 0.81 -7.71 -4.95
C ILE A 95 -0.49 -8.10 -4.26
N ARG A 96 -0.57 -7.92 -2.94
CA ARG A 96 -1.73 -8.23 -2.11
C ARG A 96 -2.55 -7.02 -1.72
N SER A 97 -1.93 -5.87 -1.52
CA SER A 97 -2.67 -4.65 -1.25
C SER A 97 -1.90 -3.43 -1.71
N ILE A 98 -2.66 -2.39 -2.02
CA ILE A 98 -2.21 -1.06 -2.35
C ILE A 98 -3.03 -0.12 -1.49
N GLN A 99 -2.38 0.76 -0.73
CA GLN A 99 -3.07 1.76 0.07
C GLN A 99 -2.54 3.13 -0.29
N PHE A 100 -3.43 4.00 -0.75
CA PHE A 100 -3.16 5.39 -1.06
C PHE A 100 -4.17 6.28 -0.32
N PRO A 101 -3.75 7.40 0.29
CA PRO A 101 -4.68 8.31 0.95
C PRO A 101 -5.60 9.00 -0.08
N ALA A 102 -6.84 8.51 -0.24
CA ALA A 102 -7.82 9.03 -1.22
C ALA A 102 -8.10 10.53 -1.11
N ARG A 103 -7.91 11.12 0.07
CA ARG A 103 -8.15 12.55 0.32
C ARG A 103 -7.35 13.46 -0.63
N GLU A 104 -6.26 12.98 -1.21
CA GLU A 104 -5.45 13.72 -2.17
C GLU A 104 -5.75 13.36 -3.63
N ILE A 105 -6.42 12.22 -3.90
CA ILE A 105 -6.93 11.88 -5.24
C ILE A 105 -7.99 12.91 -5.70
N ALA A 106 -8.74 13.50 -4.77
CA ALA A 106 -9.69 14.56 -5.08
C ALA A 106 -9.01 15.89 -5.49
N LEU A 107 -7.80 16.16 -4.97
CA LEU A 107 -6.95 17.28 -5.43
C LEU A 107 -6.32 17.02 -6.81
N LEU A 108 -6.35 15.76 -7.25
CA LEU A 108 -5.71 15.24 -8.47
C LEU A 108 -6.58 15.28 -9.73
N GLY A 109 -7.78 15.88 -9.70
CA GLY A 109 -8.62 16.11 -10.89
C GLY A 109 -9.92 15.29 -10.98
N GLY A 110 -10.29 14.56 -9.92
CA GLY A 110 -11.59 13.89 -9.81
C GLY A 110 -12.59 14.71 -9.00
N ARG A 111 -13.40 15.55 -9.66
CA ARG A 111 -14.50 16.41 -9.11
C ARG A 111 -14.31 16.97 -7.69
N GLN A 112 -14.09 18.29 -7.62
CA GLN A 112 -14.21 19.10 -6.40
C GLN A 112 -15.49 18.75 -5.61
N TYR A 113 -15.33 18.34 -4.35
CA TYR A 113 -16.31 18.63 -3.32
C TYR A 113 -15.67 19.65 -2.38
N ASP A 114 -16.31 20.82 -2.34
CA ASP A 114 -16.03 21.88 -1.38
C ASP A 114 -16.14 21.30 0.03
N ASP A 115 -15.00 21.18 0.71
CA ASP A 115 -14.79 21.60 2.09
C ASP A 115 -13.52 20.95 2.64
N TYR A 116 -12.38 21.64 2.50
CA TYR A 116 -11.38 21.58 3.56
C TYR A 116 -10.62 22.90 3.68
N LYS A 117 -10.95 23.61 4.77
CA LYS A 117 -10.06 24.62 5.37
C LYS A 117 -8.76 23.93 5.77
N GLN A 118 -7.65 24.37 5.19
CA GLN A 118 -6.31 24.20 5.76
C GLN A 118 -6.38 24.62 7.23
N THR A 119 -6.29 23.65 8.13
CA THR A 119 -6.02 23.90 9.54
C THR A 119 -4.79 23.08 9.88
N ASP A 120 -3.72 23.78 10.25
CA ASP A 120 -2.35 23.30 10.49
C ASP A 120 -2.19 22.28 11.64
N VAL A 121 -3.27 21.63 12.08
CA VAL A 121 -3.28 20.92 13.37
C VAL A 121 -2.89 19.46 13.28
N ASP A 122 -3.11 18.77 12.16
CA ASP A 122 -2.64 17.38 11.99
C ASP A 122 -2.55 17.05 10.50
N LEU A 123 -1.40 17.29 9.87
CA LEU A 123 -1.10 16.70 8.57
C LEU A 123 -0.79 15.22 8.83
N PRO A 124 -1.69 14.26 8.54
CA PRO A 124 -1.35 12.85 8.68
C PRO A 124 -0.12 12.58 7.84
N THR A 125 0.80 11.76 8.34
CA THR A 125 1.93 11.30 7.53
C THR A 125 1.34 10.54 6.35
N LEU A 126 1.33 11.17 5.18
CA LEU A 126 0.79 10.59 3.97
C LEU A 126 1.74 9.46 3.57
N VAL A 127 1.25 8.24 3.55
CA VAL A 127 2.04 7.06 3.19
C VAL A 127 1.30 6.31 2.10
N PHE A 128 1.95 6.15 0.96
CA PHE A 128 1.56 5.18 -0.05
C PHE A 128 2.21 3.85 0.30
N SER A 129 1.43 2.77 0.31
CA SER A 129 1.98 1.45 0.60
C SER A 129 1.56 0.39 -0.41
N ILE A 130 2.47 -0.54 -0.69
CA ILE A 130 2.23 -1.74 -1.50
C ILE A 130 2.68 -2.94 -0.68
N THR A 131 1.76 -3.86 -0.39
CA THR A 131 2.08 -5.12 0.31
C THR A 131 2.11 -6.27 -0.69
N ILE A 132 3.11 -7.13 -0.60
CA ILE A 132 3.25 -8.33 -1.45
C ILE A 132 3.04 -9.62 -0.64
N ALA A 133 2.86 -10.75 -1.34
CA ALA A 133 2.42 -12.02 -0.76
C ALA A 133 3.32 -12.60 0.33
N ASN A 134 4.61 -12.24 0.35
CA ASN A 134 5.56 -12.65 1.38
C ASN A 134 5.52 -11.77 2.66
N GLY A 135 4.56 -10.85 2.76
CA GLY A 135 4.39 -9.93 3.89
C GLY A 135 5.32 -8.71 3.86
N LYS A 136 6.16 -8.55 2.83
CA LYS A 136 6.92 -7.30 2.66
C LYS A 136 5.99 -6.18 2.23
N THR A 137 6.14 -5.03 2.88
CA THR A 137 5.40 -3.80 2.55
C THR A 137 6.39 -2.72 2.14
N LEU A 138 6.18 -2.19 0.94
CA LEU A 138 6.87 -1.01 0.45
C LEU A 138 6.09 0.21 0.91
N ASN A 139 6.74 1.11 1.63
CA ASN A 139 6.13 2.33 2.12
C ASN A 139 6.86 3.53 1.51
N TRP A 140 6.09 4.39 0.89
CA TRP A 140 6.53 5.66 0.35
C TRP A 140 5.88 6.78 1.14
N VAL A 141 6.69 7.55 1.86
CA VAL A 141 6.22 8.72 2.60
C VAL A 141 6.10 9.91 1.64
N LEU A 142 4.94 10.54 1.63
CA LEU A 142 4.49 11.56 0.68
C LEU A 142 4.50 12.99 1.28
N ASN A 143 5.08 13.20 2.46
CA ASN A 143 5.02 14.50 3.14
C ASN A 143 5.95 15.59 2.55
N GLU A 144 5.65 16.87 2.79
CA GLU A 144 6.43 18.03 2.29
C GLU A 144 7.87 18.11 2.84
N TRP A 145 8.18 17.42 3.94
CA TRP A 145 9.48 17.48 4.61
C TRP A 145 10.35 16.23 4.35
N GLY A 146 10.07 15.49 3.27
CA GLY A 146 10.65 14.16 3.08
C GLY A 146 10.28 13.43 1.79
N GLY A 147 9.08 13.71 1.26
CA GLY A 147 8.39 12.90 0.27
C GLY A 147 8.18 13.57 -1.09
N PHE A 148 7.39 12.89 -1.92
CA PHE A 148 7.14 13.18 -3.34
C PHE A 148 6.52 14.54 -3.70
N TYR A 149 6.07 15.30 -2.70
CA TYR A 149 5.33 16.55 -2.88
C TYR A 149 6.22 17.79 -2.83
N ASN A 150 7.52 17.65 -3.09
CA ASN A 150 8.42 18.81 -3.13
C ASN A 150 8.27 19.66 -4.41
N SER A 151 7.65 19.11 -5.48
CA SER A 151 7.39 19.83 -6.73
C SER A 151 6.21 19.25 -7.53
N GLU A 152 5.55 20.09 -8.35
CA GLU A 152 4.48 19.69 -9.27
C GLU A 152 4.93 18.63 -10.29
N GLU A 153 6.19 18.69 -10.70
CA GLU A 153 6.79 17.73 -11.63
C GLU A 153 6.94 16.34 -10.99
N GLU A 154 7.51 16.27 -9.78
CA GLU A 154 7.67 14.99 -9.05
C GLU A 154 6.32 14.35 -8.73
N PHE A 155 5.34 15.17 -8.38
CA PHE A 155 3.97 14.75 -8.19
C PHE A 155 3.34 14.18 -9.46
N SER A 156 3.50 14.86 -10.60
CA SER A 156 3.01 14.38 -11.89
C SER A 156 3.65 13.04 -12.29
N ILE A 157 4.95 12.86 -12.01
CA ILE A 157 5.66 11.60 -12.26
C ILE A 157 5.10 10.48 -11.38
N PHE A 158 4.89 10.74 -10.09
CA PHE A 158 4.29 9.78 -9.17
C PHE A 158 2.86 9.41 -9.58
N PHE A 159 2.06 10.40 -9.97
CA PHE A 159 0.69 10.18 -10.42
C PHE A 159 0.60 9.32 -11.68
N ASN A 160 1.47 9.60 -12.67
CA ASN A 160 1.58 8.81 -13.88
C ASN A 160 2.04 7.37 -13.60
N PHE A 161 2.93 7.19 -12.61
CA PHE A 161 3.33 5.87 -12.12
C PHE A 161 2.15 5.13 -11.50
N LEU A 162 1.43 5.77 -10.57
CA LEU A 162 0.30 5.16 -9.86
C LEU A 162 -0.78 4.72 -10.85
N THR A 163 -1.12 5.58 -11.81
CA THR A 163 -2.08 5.27 -12.87
C THR A 163 -1.63 4.05 -13.69
N ALA A 164 -0.37 4.04 -14.15
CA ALA A 164 0.16 2.93 -14.92
C ALA A 164 0.20 1.62 -14.11
N LEU A 165 0.54 1.70 -12.82
CA LEU A 165 0.50 0.57 -11.89
C LEU A 165 -0.92 0.02 -11.75
N THR A 166 -1.90 0.88 -11.44
CA THR A 166 -3.29 0.46 -11.24
C THR A 166 -3.93 -0.08 -12.52
N ASP A 167 -3.59 0.49 -13.67
CA ASP A 167 -4.12 0.03 -14.95
C ASP A 167 -3.58 -1.36 -15.31
N GLN A 168 -2.27 -1.58 -15.13
CA GLN A 168 -1.67 -2.90 -15.36
C GLN A 168 -2.21 -3.95 -14.39
N LEU A 169 -2.42 -3.56 -13.13
CA LEU A 169 -3.04 -4.41 -12.12
C LEU A 169 -4.49 -4.74 -12.49
N TYR A 170 -5.26 -3.77 -12.99
CA TYR A 170 -6.65 -3.95 -13.41
C TYR A 170 -6.76 -4.92 -14.59
N GLN A 171 -5.90 -4.74 -15.60
CA GLN A 171 -5.86 -5.60 -16.78
C GLN A 171 -5.51 -7.06 -16.46
N LEU A 172 -4.79 -7.32 -15.36
CA LEU A 172 -4.55 -8.68 -14.88
C LEU A 172 -5.86 -9.41 -14.52
N TYR A 173 -6.86 -8.71 -13.97
CA TYR A 173 -8.14 -9.30 -13.56
C TYR A 173 -9.28 -9.07 -14.57
N HIS A 174 -9.14 -8.07 -15.44
CA HIS A 174 -10.18 -7.62 -16.39
C HIS A 174 -9.66 -7.59 -17.84
N ALA A 175 -9.08 -8.70 -18.31
CA ALA A 175 -8.40 -8.79 -19.60
C ALA A 175 -9.26 -8.45 -20.85
N ASN A 176 -10.59 -8.46 -20.72
CA ASN A 176 -11.53 -8.17 -21.80
C ASN A 176 -12.09 -6.75 -21.78
N GLU A 177 -11.73 -5.94 -20.76
CA GLU A 177 -12.19 -4.56 -20.66
C GLU A 177 -11.18 -3.60 -21.29
N PRO A 178 -11.63 -2.57 -22.02
CA PRO A 178 -10.73 -1.61 -22.65
C PRO A 178 -9.91 -0.88 -21.59
N TYR A 179 -8.69 -0.50 -21.99
CA TYR A 179 -7.74 0.31 -21.23
C TYR A 179 -8.34 1.70 -20.98
N ASN A 180 -9.22 1.80 -19.99
CA ASN A 180 -9.87 3.06 -19.70
C ASN A 180 -10.40 3.03 -18.27
N SER A 181 -9.54 3.46 -17.34
CA SER A 181 -9.93 4.32 -16.22
C SER A 181 -8.88 4.38 -15.11
N TYR A 182 -8.17 5.49 -15.08
CA TYR A 182 -7.83 6.28 -13.90
C TYR A 182 -8.19 5.62 -12.55
N LEU A 183 -7.25 4.88 -11.97
CA LEU A 183 -7.32 4.39 -10.59
C LEU A 183 -8.54 3.51 -10.25
N LYS A 184 -9.29 2.97 -11.23
CA LYS A 184 -10.56 2.26 -11.00
C LYS A 184 -10.48 1.09 -10.04
N ILE A 185 -9.29 0.50 -9.93
CA ILE A 185 -9.05 -0.63 -9.04
C ILE A 185 -9.06 -0.23 -7.56
N LEU A 186 -8.82 1.05 -7.25
CA LEU A 186 -8.88 1.59 -5.90
C LEU A 186 -10.33 1.89 -5.50
N ASP A 187 -10.64 1.66 -4.22
CA ASP A 187 -11.91 2.05 -3.62
C ASP A 187 -12.00 3.56 -3.36
N GLU A 188 -13.13 4.02 -2.80
CA GLU A 188 -13.36 5.42 -2.43
C GLU A 188 -12.35 5.95 -1.39
N LYS A 189 -11.67 5.05 -0.68
CA LYS A 189 -10.63 5.36 0.31
C LYS A 189 -9.22 5.28 -0.29
N GLY A 190 -9.08 4.98 -1.58
CA GLY A 190 -7.80 4.88 -2.28
C GLY A 190 -7.07 3.58 -1.96
N SER A 191 -7.80 2.58 -1.48
CA SER A 191 -7.29 1.28 -1.09
C SER A 191 -7.71 0.22 -2.11
N TRP A 192 -6.82 -0.71 -2.39
CA TRP A 192 -7.11 -1.92 -3.14
C TRP A 192 -6.48 -3.11 -2.42
N GLU A 193 -7.19 -4.21 -2.39
CA GLU A 193 -6.66 -5.48 -1.91
C GLU A 193 -6.92 -6.55 -2.97
N LYS A 194 -5.89 -7.34 -3.26
CA LYS A 194 -5.99 -8.51 -4.13
C LYS A 194 -6.98 -9.45 -3.50
N ARG A 195 -8.14 -9.54 -4.15
CA ARG A 195 -9.20 -10.51 -3.82
C ARG A 195 -8.84 -11.92 -4.26
N ASP A 196 -7.60 -12.35 -4.06
CA ASP A 196 -7.34 -13.78 -3.98
C ASP A 196 -7.91 -14.23 -2.64
N LEU A 197 -9.16 -14.71 -2.64
CA LEU A 197 -9.80 -15.42 -1.53
C LEU A 197 -10.32 -14.59 -0.35
N ILE A 198 -11.25 -13.67 -0.62
CA ILE A 198 -12.49 -13.67 0.17
C ILE A 198 -13.63 -13.70 -0.84
N MET A 199 -13.83 -14.87 -1.47
CA MET A 199 -15.19 -15.18 -1.88
C MET A 199 -15.83 -15.55 -0.56
N SER A 200 -16.66 -14.68 -0.03
CA SER A 200 -17.42 -14.99 1.17
C SER A 200 -18.52 -15.96 0.81
N LEU A 201 -19.10 -16.65 1.79
CA LEU A 201 -20.29 -17.44 1.54
C LEU A 201 -21.37 -16.62 0.80
N TYR A 202 -21.45 -15.31 1.09
CA TYR A 202 -22.40 -14.35 0.48
C TYR A 202 -22.28 -14.15 -1.03
N ASP A 203 -21.15 -14.52 -1.61
CA ASP A 203 -20.94 -14.39 -3.06
C ASP A 203 -21.48 -15.60 -3.84
N LEU A 204 -21.94 -16.65 -3.15
CA LEU A 204 -22.46 -17.88 -3.74
C LEU A 204 -23.98 -17.88 -3.72
N THR A 205 -24.60 -18.33 -4.81
CA THR A 205 -26.03 -18.59 -4.88
C THR A 205 -26.39 -19.93 -4.23
N TYR A 206 -27.65 -20.11 -3.80
CA TYR A 206 -28.13 -21.37 -3.23
C TYR A 206 -27.77 -22.61 -4.07
N PRO A 207 -27.96 -22.64 -5.41
CA PRO A 207 -27.55 -23.79 -6.22
C PRO A 207 -26.04 -24.05 -6.22
N GLU A 208 -25.22 -23.00 -6.14
CA GLU A 208 -23.76 -23.12 -6.11
C GLU A 208 -23.27 -23.67 -4.78
N ILE A 209 -23.91 -23.26 -3.67
CA ILE A 209 -23.63 -23.80 -2.34
C ILE A 209 -23.98 -25.28 -2.27
N ILE A 210 -25.15 -25.68 -2.79
CA ILE A 210 -25.54 -27.09 -2.84
C ILE A 210 -24.58 -27.91 -3.69
N ASP A 211 -24.20 -27.43 -4.88
CA ASP A 211 -23.25 -28.12 -5.75
C ASP A 211 -21.88 -28.29 -5.07
N ALA A 212 -21.41 -27.25 -4.37
CA ALA A 212 -20.18 -27.31 -3.60
C ALA A 212 -20.29 -28.35 -2.47
N LEU A 213 -21.33 -28.28 -1.64
CA LEU A 213 -21.54 -29.22 -0.51
C LEU A 213 -21.61 -30.68 -0.98
N ARG A 214 -22.34 -30.98 -2.05
CA ARG A 214 -22.45 -32.34 -2.61
C ARG A 214 -21.12 -32.89 -3.11
N LYS A 215 -20.20 -32.02 -3.52
CA LYS A 215 -18.85 -32.40 -3.96
C LYS A 215 -17.85 -32.46 -2.81
N ILE A 216 -18.10 -31.76 -1.71
CA ILE A 216 -17.31 -31.85 -0.47
C ILE A 216 -17.60 -33.14 0.28
N ASP A 217 -18.86 -33.58 0.30
CA ASP A 217 -19.36 -34.79 0.97
C ASP A 217 -18.43 -36.01 0.82
N PRO A 218 -17.96 -36.38 -0.39
CA PRO A 218 -17.04 -37.52 -0.54
C PRO A 218 -15.63 -37.33 0.05
N VAL A 219 -15.23 -36.12 0.47
CA VAL A 219 -13.83 -35.78 0.80
C VAL A 219 -13.62 -35.27 2.24
N HIS A 220 -14.54 -34.47 2.80
CA HIS A 220 -14.29 -33.73 4.07
C HIS A 220 -15.33 -33.96 5.17
N GLU A 221 -16.05 -35.10 5.15
CA GLU A 221 -16.99 -35.49 6.21
C GLU A 221 -18.15 -34.50 6.45
N ILE A 222 -18.53 -33.72 5.43
CA ILE A 222 -19.74 -32.89 5.46
C ILE A 222 -20.90 -33.70 4.87
N ILE A 223 -21.90 -34.01 5.68
CA ILE A 223 -23.05 -34.82 5.25
C ILE A 223 -24.30 -33.93 5.19
N ILE A 224 -24.98 -33.89 4.05
CA ILE A 224 -26.29 -33.24 3.91
C ILE A 224 -27.35 -34.21 4.44
N GLU A 225 -28.04 -33.85 5.53
CA GLU A 225 -29.12 -34.65 6.12
C GLU A 225 -30.46 -34.41 5.43
N ASN A 226 -30.82 -33.15 5.18
CA ASN A 226 -32.10 -32.78 4.57
C ASN A 226 -32.08 -31.33 4.05
N GLU A 227 -33.02 -31.01 3.16
CA GLU A 227 -33.34 -29.63 2.74
C GLU A 227 -34.73 -29.26 3.28
N ALA A 228 -34.88 -28.05 3.81
CA ALA A 228 -36.15 -27.52 4.30
C ALA A 228 -36.36 -26.10 3.78
N PHE A 229 -37.62 -25.77 3.48
CA PHE A 229 -37.97 -24.48 2.90
C PHE A 229 -38.91 -23.76 3.85
N ILE A 230 -38.52 -22.56 4.30
CA ILE A 230 -39.37 -21.67 5.10
C ILE A 230 -39.62 -20.37 4.31
N PRO A 231 -40.68 -19.60 4.61
CA PRO A 231 -41.05 -18.44 3.80
C PRO A 231 -39.93 -17.40 3.61
N GLU A 232 -39.02 -17.29 4.58
CA GLU A 232 -37.95 -16.31 4.59
C GLU A 232 -36.58 -16.86 4.15
N ALA A 233 -36.40 -18.19 4.08
CA ALA A 233 -35.10 -18.79 3.83
C ALA A 233 -35.17 -20.27 3.39
N ASP A 234 -34.14 -20.68 2.68
CA ASP A 234 -33.89 -22.08 2.37
C ASP A 234 -32.85 -22.63 3.36
N LEU A 235 -33.11 -23.80 3.93
CA LEU A 235 -32.31 -24.42 4.97
C LEU A 235 -31.71 -25.72 4.47
N ILE A 236 -30.40 -25.86 4.61
CA ILE A 236 -29.68 -27.11 4.38
C ILE A 236 -29.21 -27.62 5.75
N LEU A 237 -29.75 -28.76 6.18
CA LEU A 237 -29.38 -29.39 7.44
C LEU A 237 -28.17 -30.29 7.19
N CYS A 238 -27.06 -30.02 7.87
CA CYS A 238 -25.80 -30.68 7.63
C CYS A 238 -25.17 -31.23 8.91
N ARG A 239 -24.21 -32.15 8.72
CA ARG A 239 -23.24 -32.52 9.76
C ARG A 239 -21.82 -32.29 9.29
N PHE A 240 -20.95 -31.93 10.23
CA PHE A 240 -19.52 -31.92 10.07
C PHE A 240 -18.89 -32.65 11.25
N LYS A 241 -18.08 -33.68 10.98
CA LYS A 241 -17.46 -34.53 12.02
C LYS A 241 -18.46 -35.10 13.04
N GLY A 242 -19.70 -35.37 12.60
CA GLY A 242 -20.79 -35.88 13.43
C GLY A 242 -21.65 -34.83 14.14
N GLU A 243 -21.18 -33.58 14.25
CA GLU A 243 -21.90 -32.46 14.87
C GLU A 243 -22.81 -31.75 13.87
N ARG A 244 -23.95 -31.25 14.33
CA ARG A 244 -24.97 -30.61 13.48
C ARG A 244 -24.73 -29.12 13.29
N PHE A 245 -24.90 -28.66 12.06
CA PHE A 245 -24.98 -27.24 11.69
C PHE A 245 -26.02 -27.07 10.58
N ASN A 246 -26.58 -25.87 10.49
CA ASN A 246 -27.50 -25.52 9.42
C ASN A 246 -26.86 -24.45 8.54
N LEU A 247 -27.06 -24.56 7.23
CA LEU A 247 -26.83 -23.45 6.31
C LEU A 247 -28.18 -22.83 6.00
N LYS A 248 -28.37 -21.58 6.39
CA LYS A 248 -29.58 -20.80 6.12
C LYS A 248 -29.29 -19.84 4.98
N TYR A 249 -29.99 -19.96 3.86
CA TYR A 249 -29.94 -19.00 2.76
C TYR A 249 -31.13 -18.06 2.88
N ASP A 250 -30.92 -16.91 3.52
CA ASP A 250 -31.95 -15.88 3.64
C ASP A 250 -32.09 -15.11 2.33
N LEU A 251 -33.32 -14.93 1.84
CA LEU A 251 -33.56 -14.25 0.56
C LEU A 251 -33.14 -12.77 0.57
N ASN A 252 -33.09 -12.14 1.74
CA ASN A 252 -32.71 -10.73 1.88
C ASN A 252 -31.27 -10.53 2.35
N TYR A 253 -30.74 -11.48 3.12
CA TYR A 253 -29.44 -11.34 3.77
C TYR A 253 -28.38 -12.29 3.24
N GLY A 254 -28.74 -13.31 2.46
CA GLY A 254 -27.81 -14.30 1.93
C GLY A 254 -27.55 -15.49 2.87
N PRO A 255 -26.52 -16.30 2.59
CA PRO A 255 -26.20 -17.51 3.33
C PRO A 255 -25.52 -17.22 4.67
N ASP A 256 -25.90 -17.99 5.68
CA ASP A 256 -25.36 -17.97 7.04
C ASP A 256 -25.22 -19.40 7.59
N LEU A 257 -24.26 -19.60 8.50
CA LEU A 257 -23.96 -20.89 9.12
C LEU A 257 -24.33 -20.87 10.61
N ASP A 258 -25.35 -21.64 10.97
CA ASP A 258 -25.85 -21.75 12.32
C ASP A 258 -25.38 -23.03 13.01
N ALA A 259 -24.75 -22.86 14.18
CA ALA A 259 -24.43 -23.96 15.07
C ALA A 259 -25.70 -24.54 15.73
N VAL A 260 -25.96 -25.83 15.54
CA VAL A 260 -27.09 -26.53 16.18
C VAL A 260 -26.59 -27.49 17.28
N GLY A 261 -25.44 -28.14 17.06
CA GLY A 261 -24.76 -29.02 18.02
C GLY A 261 -23.59 -28.36 18.73
N ASN A 262 -22.62 -29.16 19.17
CA ASN A 262 -21.39 -28.69 19.82
C ASN A 262 -20.32 -28.25 18.79
N ILE A 263 -20.75 -27.61 17.71
CA ILE A 263 -19.84 -27.07 16.71
C ILE A 263 -19.33 -25.70 17.15
N ASN A 264 -18.02 -25.50 17.13
CA ASN A 264 -17.42 -24.24 17.54
C ASN A 264 -17.26 -23.29 16.34
N LYS A 265 -16.96 -22.02 16.63
CA LYS A 265 -16.78 -20.99 15.60
C LYS A 265 -15.67 -21.33 14.59
N SER A 266 -14.56 -21.92 15.03
CA SER A 266 -13.46 -22.31 14.15
C SER A 266 -13.84 -23.43 13.18
N ASP A 267 -14.71 -24.35 13.59
CA ASP A 267 -15.25 -25.39 12.71
C ASP A 267 -16.21 -24.77 11.66
N LEU A 268 -17.02 -23.77 12.03
CA LEU A 268 -17.87 -23.04 11.08
C LEU A 268 -17.03 -22.27 10.04
N GLU A 269 -15.98 -21.58 10.48
CA GLU A 269 -15.02 -20.92 9.59
C GLU A 269 -14.35 -21.93 8.65
N THR A 270 -14.04 -23.13 9.14
CA THR A 270 -13.47 -24.21 8.33
C THR A 270 -14.46 -24.70 7.26
N ILE A 271 -15.73 -24.89 7.63
CA ILE A 271 -16.80 -25.30 6.71
C ILE A 271 -16.97 -24.26 5.61
N GLU A 272 -17.03 -22.97 5.98
CA GLU A 272 -17.13 -21.87 5.02
C GLU A 272 -16.00 -21.94 3.99
N GLN A 273 -14.75 -22.07 4.44
CA GLN A 273 -13.59 -22.19 3.56
C GLN A 273 -13.67 -23.40 2.63
N LEU A 274 -14.11 -24.56 3.13
CA LEU A 274 -14.27 -25.77 2.30
C LEU A 274 -15.27 -25.54 1.16
N ILE A 275 -16.41 -24.87 1.43
CA ILE A 275 -17.44 -24.58 0.41
C ILE A 275 -16.85 -23.66 -0.67
N ILE A 276 -16.15 -22.62 -0.24
CA ILE A 276 -15.49 -21.64 -1.11
C ILE A 276 -14.44 -22.32 -2.01
N GLU A 277 -13.58 -23.14 -1.42
CA GLU A 277 -12.50 -23.84 -2.12
C GLU A 277 -13.06 -24.84 -3.14
N GLN A 278 -14.10 -25.59 -2.79
CA GLN A 278 -14.71 -26.56 -3.69
C GLN A 278 -15.39 -25.90 -4.90
N HIS A 279 -16.10 -24.78 -4.68
CA HIS A 279 -16.69 -24.02 -5.76
C HIS A 279 -15.61 -23.50 -6.73
N ARG A 280 -14.49 -22.99 -6.20
CA ARG A 280 -13.35 -22.52 -7.02
C ARG A 280 -12.73 -23.64 -7.83
N ALA A 281 -12.53 -24.82 -7.23
CA ALA A 281 -12.01 -25.99 -7.94
C ALA A 281 -12.94 -26.35 -9.11
N SER A 282 -14.26 -26.39 -8.86
CA SER A 282 -15.26 -26.72 -9.88
C SER A 282 -15.33 -25.72 -11.04
N ASN A 283 -15.06 -24.43 -10.80
CA ASN A 283 -15.06 -23.41 -11.85
C ASN A 283 -13.75 -23.36 -12.65
N LYS A 284 -12.61 -23.74 -12.06
CA LYS A 284 -11.35 -23.86 -12.81
C LYS A 284 -11.41 -24.93 -13.91
N ASP A 285 -12.16 -26.01 -13.68
CA ASP A 285 -12.32 -27.09 -14.65
C ASP A 285 -13.29 -26.75 -15.80
N LYS A 286 -14.11 -25.71 -15.66
CA LYS A 286 -15.03 -25.22 -16.72
C LYS A 286 -14.37 -24.24 -17.71
N ILE A 287 -13.17 -23.75 -17.40
CA ILE A 287 -12.46 -22.72 -18.18
C ILE A 287 -11.34 -23.35 -19.07
N LYS A 288 -11.24 -24.68 -19.12
CA LYS A 288 -10.40 -25.42 -20.08
C LYS A 288 -11.22 -25.90 -21.26
#